data_AF-A0A3D1D003-F1
#
_entry.id   AF-A0A3D1D003-F1
#
_cell.length_a   1.000
_cell.length_b   1.000
_cell.length_c   1.000
_cell.angle_alpha   90.00
_cell.angle_beta   90.00
_cell.angle_gamma   90.00
#
_symmetry.space_group_name_H-M   'P 1'
#
loop_
_entity.id
_entity.type
_entity.pdbx_description
1 polymer ?
#
loop_
_entity_poly.entity_id
_entity_poly.type
_entity_poly.pdbx_seq_one_letter_code
_entity_poly.pdbx_strand_id
1 'polypeptide(L)'
;MTLYPKLIRDILATVIYPGTKKNLVESGMVADNLHIDGNSVSFSLIFPRDTDPFIKSTVKSAEATLKLKLGDDVDVKIATEFKSAPRPEVEKLLPNVKNIIAVSSGKGGVGKSTVSANLAIALAK
;
A
#
# COMPACT_ATOMS: atom_id res chain seq x y z
N MET A 1 -2.93 -22.66 25.44
CA MET A 1 -4.17 -22.12 24.84
C MET A 1 -4.16 -22.56 23.39
N THR A 2 -5.15 -23.32 22.91
CA THR A 2 -5.10 -23.90 21.57
C THR A 2 -5.52 -22.83 20.57
N LEU A 3 -4.57 -22.32 19.78
CA LEU A 3 -4.86 -21.39 18.68
C LEU A 3 -5.50 -22.18 17.54
N TYR A 4 -6.70 -21.77 17.09
CA TYR A 4 -7.35 -22.35 15.94
C TYR A 4 -7.73 -21.27 14.91
N PRO A 5 -7.70 -21.58 13.60
CA PRO A 5 -7.88 -20.60 12.53
C PRO A 5 -9.16 -19.77 12.61
N LYS A 6 -10.24 -20.39 13.12
CA LYS A 6 -11.54 -19.72 13.26
C LYS A 6 -11.51 -18.61 14.30
N LEU A 7 -10.84 -18.82 15.43
CA LEU A 7 -10.69 -17.79 16.48
C LEU A 7 -9.99 -16.55 15.94
N ILE A 8 -8.90 -16.74 15.19
CA ILE A 8 -8.12 -15.63 14.62
C ILE A 8 -8.98 -14.85 13.61
N ARG A 9 -9.73 -15.53 12.75
CA ARG A 9 -10.67 -14.87 11.83
C ARG A 9 -11.75 -14.09 12.57
N ASP A 10 -12.32 -14.63 13.65
CA ASP A 10 -13.33 -13.94 14.46
C ASP A 10 -12.76 -12.69 15.15
N ILE A 11 -11.49 -12.73 15.57
CA ILE A 11 -10.79 -11.56 16.11
C ILE A 11 -10.57 -10.51 15.03
N LEU A 12 -10.08 -10.90 13.85
CA LEU A 12 -9.86 -10.00 12.72
C LEU A 12 -11.17 -9.38 12.20
N ALA A 13 -12.31 -10.06 12.38
CA ALA A 13 -13.64 -9.51 12.08
C ALA A 13 -14.04 -8.32 12.98
N THR A 14 -13.34 -8.10 14.11
CA THR A 14 -13.56 -6.92 14.95
C THR A 14 -12.75 -5.69 14.52
N VAL A 15 -11.79 -5.86 13.61
CA VAL A 15 -10.96 -4.77 13.10
C VAL A 15 -11.65 -4.14 11.90
N ILE A 16 -11.93 -2.85 11.99
CA ILE A 16 -12.58 -2.07 10.93
C ILE A 16 -11.50 -1.47 10.02
N TYR A 17 -11.64 -1.69 8.72
CA TYR A 17 -10.80 -1.02 7.74
C TYR A 17 -11.35 0.39 7.45
N PRO A 18 -10.58 1.47 7.68
CA PRO A 18 -11.08 2.84 7.57
C PRO A 18 -11.58 3.23 6.17
N GLY A 19 -11.00 2.64 5.12
CA GLY A 19 -11.35 2.98 3.73
C GLY A 19 -12.72 2.48 3.28
N THR A 20 -13.18 1.32 3.75
CA THR A 20 -14.50 0.76 3.41
C THR A 20 -15.50 0.84 4.57
N LYS A 21 -15.05 1.15 5.79
CA LYS A 21 -15.82 1.09 7.04
C LYS A 21 -16.43 -0.29 7.33
N LYS A 22 -15.96 -1.34 6.65
CA LYS A 22 -16.33 -2.73 6.89
C LYS A 22 -15.21 -3.43 7.64
N ASN A 23 -15.50 -4.59 8.22
CA ASN A 23 -14.47 -5.38 8.86
C ASN A 23 -13.52 -6.04 7.85
N LEU A 24 -12.35 -6.49 8.31
CA LEU A 24 -11.31 -7.07 7.45
C LEU A 24 -11.77 -8.36 6.75
N VAL A 25 -12.64 -9.15 7.39
CA VAL A 25 -13.12 -10.43 6.86
C VAL A 25 -14.15 -10.22 5.75
N GLU A 26 -15.17 -9.37 5.99
CA GLU A 26 -16.19 -8.97 5.01
C GLU A 26 -15.60 -8.22 3.83
N SER A 27 -14.54 -7.44 4.07
CA SER A 27 -13.83 -6.74 3.00
C SER A 27 -12.97 -7.69 2.14
N GLY A 28 -12.89 -8.98 2.50
CA GLY A 28 -12.05 -9.96 1.81
C GLY A 28 -10.58 -9.57 1.83
N MET A 29 -10.13 -8.93 2.92
CA MET A 29 -8.77 -8.44 3.10
C MET A 29 -7.90 -9.43 3.88
N VAL A 30 -8.46 -10.48 4.47
CA VAL A 30 -7.68 -11.54 5.11
C VAL A 30 -7.42 -12.64 4.08
N ALA A 31 -6.15 -12.93 3.79
CA ALA A 31 -5.79 -14.03 2.92
C ALA A 31 -6.04 -15.39 3.59
N ASP A 32 -6.24 -16.43 2.78
CA ASP A 32 -6.47 -17.79 3.28
C ASP A 32 -5.19 -18.55 3.69
N ASN A 33 -4.05 -17.86 3.73
CA ASN A 33 -2.74 -18.42 4.07
C ASN A 33 -2.41 -18.38 5.57
N LEU A 34 -3.44 -18.45 6.43
CA LEU A 34 -3.27 -18.40 7.87
C LEU A 34 -2.53 -19.65 8.36
N HIS A 35 -1.35 -19.45 8.95
CA HIS A 35 -0.51 -20.50 9.50
C HIS A 35 -0.26 -20.25 11.00
N ILE A 36 -0.42 -21.31 11.79
CA ILE A 36 -0.29 -21.29 13.24
C ILE A 36 0.78 -22.31 13.60
N ASP A 37 1.88 -21.84 14.20
CA ASP A 37 2.97 -22.68 14.67
C ASP A 37 3.19 -22.44 16.16
N GLY A 38 2.64 -23.32 17.00
CA GLY A 38 2.69 -23.19 18.45
C GLY A 38 2.08 -21.89 18.94
N ASN A 39 2.93 -20.90 19.25
CA ASN A 39 2.53 -19.57 19.73
C ASN A 39 2.76 -18.44 18.69
N SER A 40 3.13 -18.80 17.46
CA SER A 40 3.34 -17.87 16.35
C SER A 40 2.16 -17.97 15.37
N VAL A 41 1.64 -16.81 14.97
CA VAL A 41 0.57 -16.67 13.98
C VAL A 41 1.10 -15.86 12.80
N SER A 42 0.96 -16.41 11.59
CA SER A 42 1.35 -15.74 10.35
C SER A 42 0.23 -15.74 9.33
N PHE A 43 0.00 -14.60 8.69
CA PHE A 43 -1.01 -14.44 7.63
C PHE A 43 -0.73 -13.19 6.79
N SER A 44 -1.33 -13.13 5.61
CA SER A 44 -1.30 -11.94 4.76
C SER A 44 -2.58 -11.11 4.86
N LEU A 45 -2.44 -9.80 4.82
CA LEU A 45 -3.52 -8.87 4.54
C LEU A 45 -3.47 -8.40 3.08
N ILE A 46 -4.58 -8.57 2.37
CA ILE A 46 -4.76 -8.20 0.98
C ILE A 46 -5.32 -6.78 0.92
N PHE A 47 -4.56 -5.87 0.32
CA PHE A 47 -4.97 -4.50 0.06
C PHE A 47 -5.28 -4.30 -1.44
N PRO A 48 -6.16 -3.34 -1.79
CA PRO A 48 -6.43 -3.03 -3.19
C PRO A 48 -5.20 -2.52 -3.95
N ARG A 49 -4.34 -1.74 -3.28
CA ARG A 49 -3.14 -1.09 -3.83
C ARG A 49 -2.06 -0.97 -2.75
N ASP A 50 -0.81 -0.90 -3.19
CA ASP A 50 0.39 -0.64 -2.38
C ASP A 50 0.47 0.78 -1.79
N THR A 51 -0.23 1.72 -2.42
CA THR A 51 -0.33 3.14 -2.04
C THR A 51 -1.47 3.44 -1.07
N ASP A 52 -2.10 2.41 -0.52
CA ASP A 52 -3.21 2.59 0.41
C ASP A 52 -2.75 3.27 1.72
N PRO A 53 -3.33 4.43 2.07
CA PRO A 53 -2.90 5.22 3.23
C PRO A 53 -3.12 4.51 4.56
N PHE A 54 -3.98 3.48 4.59
CA PHE A 54 -4.36 2.77 5.80
C PHE A 54 -3.57 1.47 6.03
N ILE A 55 -2.59 1.12 5.18
CA ILE A 55 -1.81 -0.14 5.34
C ILE A 55 -1.19 -0.21 6.75
N LYS A 56 -0.41 0.81 7.11
CA LYS A 56 0.32 0.83 8.39
C LYS A 56 -0.62 0.81 9.59
N SER A 57 -1.69 1.59 9.56
CA SER A 57 -2.66 1.65 10.66
C SER A 57 -3.46 0.36 10.77
N THR A 58 -3.85 -0.26 9.66
CA THR A 58 -4.60 -1.51 9.64
C THR A 58 -3.75 -2.66 10.18
N VAL A 59 -2.49 -2.78 9.74
CA VAL A 59 -1.55 -3.80 10.25
C VAL A 59 -1.36 -3.64 11.77
N LYS A 60 -1.07 -2.42 12.23
CA LYS A 60 -0.88 -2.13 13.65
C LYS A 60 -2.14 -2.41 14.48
N SER A 61 -3.32 -2.08 13.93
CA SER A 61 -4.60 -2.34 14.59
C SER A 61 -4.87 -3.84 14.69
N ALA A 62 -4.58 -4.62 13.64
CA ALA A 62 -4.74 -6.06 13.65
C ALA A 62 -3.80 -6.72 14.67
N GLU A 63 -2.52 -6.33 14.68
CA GLU A 63 -1.54 -6.81 15.65
C GLU A 63 -1.95 -6.50 17.11
N ALA A 64 -2.35 -5.25 17.38
CA ALA A 64 -2.78 -4.84 18.71
C ALA A 64 -4.03 -5.61 19.17
N THR A 65 -5.00 -5.80 18.28
CA THR A 65 -6.24 -6.53 18.62
C THR A 65 -5.98 -8.01 18.89
N LEU A 66 -5.04 -8.63 18.16
CA LEU A 66 -4.62 -10.00 18.38
C LEU A 66 -3.90 -10.16 19.72
N LYS A 67 -2.93 -9.28 20.03
CA LYS A 67 -2.22 -9.28 21.32
C LYS A 67 -3.16 -9.08 22.51
N LEU A 68 -4.11 -8.15 22.39
CA LEU A 68 -5.10 -7.90 23.45
C LEU A 68 -5.99 -9.11 23.76
N LYS A 69 -6.35 -9.92 22.74
CA LYS A 69 -7.27 -11.06 22.92
C LYS A 69 -6.57 -12.40 23.17
N LEU A 70 -5.35 -12.58 22.65
CA LEU A 70 -4.60 -13.84 22.74
C LEU A 70 -3.49 -13.81 23.79
N GLY A 71 -3.11 -12.62 24.29
CA GLY A 71 -2.00 -12.40 25.22
C GLY A 71 -0.75 -11.87 24.52
N ASP A 72 0.11 -11.19 25.28
CA ASP A 72 1.33 -10.54 24.77
C ASP A 72 2.42 -11.53 24.32
N ASP A 73 2.32 -12.80 24.70
CA ASP A 73 3.29 -13.84 24.36
C ASP A 73 3.19 -14.32 22.90
N VAL A 74 2.11 -13.97 22.18
CA VAL A 74 1.86 -14.44 20.81
C VAL A 74 2.67 -13.61 19.81
N ASP A 75 3.53 -14.27 19.03
CA ASP A 75 4.25 -13.65 17.92
C ASP A 75 3.33 -13.55 16.70
N VAL A 76 3.11 -12.33 16.19
CA VAL A 76 2.17 -12.07 15.08
C VAL A 76 2.94 -11.52 13.89
N LYS A 77 3.01 -12.29 12.81
CA LYS A 77 3.67 -11.91 11.55
C LYS A 77 2.62 -11.62 10.48
N ILE A 78 2.46 -10.34 10.16
CA ILE A 78 1.50 -9.88 9.14
C ILE A 78 2.26 -9.49 7.88
N ALA A 79 2.06 -10.23 6.80
CA ALA A 79 2.52 -9.85 5.47
C ALA A 79 1.47 -9.00 4.76
N THR A 80 1.88 -8.20 3.77
CA THR A 80 0.97 -7.41 2.94
C THR A 80 1.00 -7.89 1.50
N GLU A 81 -0.17 -8.20 0.95
CA GLU A 81 -0.37 -8.56 -0.45
C GLU A 81 -1.22 -7.49 -1.13
N PHE A 82 -1.04 -7.31 -2.45
CA PHE A 82 -1.72 -6.27 -3.20
C PHE A 82 -2.44 -6.87 -4.40
N LYS A 83 -3.72 -6.52 -4.59
CA LYS A 83 -4.49 -6.95 -5.78
C LYS A 83 -4.05 -6.24 -7.06
N SER A 84 -3.50 -5.04 -6.95
CA SER A 84 -2.94 -4.32 -8.09
C SER A 84 -1.67 -5.01 -8.56
N ALA A 85 -1.58 -5.30 -9.86
CA ALA A 85 -0.30 -5.57 -10.49
C ALA A 85 0.66 -4.39 -10.18
N PRO A 86 1.94 -4.66 -9.87
CA PRO A 86 2.91 -3.59 -9.71
C PRO A 86 2.82 -2.70 -10.94
N ARG A 87 2.66 -1.40 -10.72
CA ARG A 87 2.65 -0.44 -11.83
C ARG A 87 3.94 -0.70 -12.59
N PRO A 88 3.90 -0.89 -13.93
CA PRO A 88 5.13 -1.09 -14.69
C PRO A 88 6.07 0.03 -14.26
N GLU A 89 7.29 -0.34 -13.85
CA GLU A 89 8.31 0.64 -13.53
C GLU A 89 8.33 1.57 -14.72
N VAL A 90 7.94 2.83 -14.49
CA VAL A 90 8.08 3.85 -15.51
C VAL A 90 9.58 3.94 -15.66
N GLU A 91 10.12 3.26 -16.67
CA GLU A 91 11.51 3.43 -17.07
C GLU A 91 11.75 4.92 -17.01
N LYS A 92 12.78 5.33 -16.26
CA LYS A 92 13.16 6.74 -16.22
C LYS A 92 13.39 7.13 -17.67
N LEU A 93 12.42 7.82 -18.27
CA LEU A 93 12.41 8.10 -19.71
C LEU A 93 13.69 8.85 -20.14
N LEU A 94 14.36 9.48 -19.17
CA LEU A 94 15.59 10.23 -19.31
C LEU A 94 16.50 10.01 -18.08
N PRO A 95 17.13 8.84 -17.90
CA PRO A 95 17.83 8.49 -16.65
C PRO A 95 19.08 9.35 -16.40
N ASN A 96 19.66 9.90 -17.47
CA ASN A 96 20.85 10.74 -17.45
C ASN A 96 20.53 12.24 -17.44
N VAL A 97 19.25 12.63 -17.48
CA VAL A 97 18.84 14.04 -17.47
C VAL A 97 18.66 14.51 -16.04
N LYS A 98 19.47 15.49 -15.62
CA LYS A 98 19.43 16.04 -14.25
C LYS A 98 18.18 16.89 -13.98
N ASN A 99 17.69 17.61 -14.99
CA ASN A 99 16.60 18.57 -14.85
C ASN A 99 15.61 18.44 -16.01
N ILE A 100 14.31 18.40 -15.72
CA ILE A 100 13.23 18.38 -16.71
C ILE A 100 12.38 19.64 -16.52
N ILE A 101 12.27 20.48 -17.55
CA ILE A 101 11.46 21.70 -17.53
C ILE A 101 10.25 21.51 -18.44
N ALA A 102 9.05 21.49 -17.85
CA ALA A 102 7.81 21.38 -18.61
C ALA A 102 7.35 22.76 -19.12
N VAL A 103 7.25 22.93 -20.44
CA VAL A 103 6.70 24.13 -21.07
C VAL A 103 5.29 23.82 -21.59
N SER A 104 4.27 24.36 -20.94
CA SER A 104 2.86 24.21 -21.36
C SER A 104 2.29 25.55 -21.85
N SER A 105 1.14 25.49 -22.51
CA SER A 105 0.35 26.68 -22.89
C SER A 105 -1.07 26.35 -22.52
N GLY A 106 -1.63 27.14 -21.60
CA GLY A 106 -2.97 26.94 -21.07
C GLY A 106 -4.03 27.00 -22.16
N LYS A 107 -4.42 28.20 -22.61
CA LYS A 107 -5.39 28.40 -23.69
C LYS A 107 -4.82 29.39 -24.72
N GLY A 108 -4.95 29.05 -26.00
CA GLY A 108 -4.49 29.87 -27.13
C GLY A 108 -3.06 29.54 -27.59
N GLY A 109 -2.91 29.22 -28.88
CA GLY A 109 -1.60 29.20 -29.57
C GLY A 109 -0.95 30.59 -29.45
N VAL A 110 0.36 30.73 -29.31
CA VAL A 110 1.41 30.17 -30.17
C VAL A 110 2.81 30.26 -29.49
N GLY A 111 2.86 30.16 -28.16
CA GLY A 111 4.11 30.41 -27.42
C GLY A 111 4.99 29.19 -27.11
N LYS A 112 4.45 27.97 -27.09
CA LYS A 112 5.17 26.80 -26.52
C LYS A 112 6.52 26.57 -27.18
N SER A 113 6.54 26.35 -28.49
CA SER A 113 7.77 26.03 -29.22
C SER A 113 8.78 27.18 -29.19
N THR A 114 8.30 28.42 -29.31
CA THR A 114 9.15 29.63 -29.25
C THR A 114 9.80 29.79 -27.89
N VAL A 115 9.05 29.61 -26.80
CA VAL A 115 9.56 29.68 -25.43
C VAL A 115 10.53 28.53 -25.17
N SER A 116 10.20 27.31 -25.59
CA SER A 116 11.09 26.15 -25.47
C SER A 116 12.42 26.37 -26.19
N ALA A 117 12.40 26.89 -27.43
CA ALA A 117 13.62 27.14 -28.21
C ALA A 117 14.50 28.23 -27.57
N ASN A 118 13.91 29.36 -27.17
CA ASN A 118 14.66 30.44 -26.52
C ASN A 118 15.23 30.01 -25.16
N LEU A 119 14.45 29.24 -24.38
CA LEU A 119 14.91 28.71 -23.10
C LEU A 119 16.09 27.74 -23.29
N ALA A 120 16.03 26.87 -24.29
CA ALA A 120 17.12 25.96 -24.61
C ALA A 120 18.41 26.72 -24.96
N ILE A 121 18.34 27.74 -25.82
CA ILE A 121 19.49 28.57 -26.19
C ILE A 121 20.07 29.29 -24.97
N ALA A 122 19.20 29.85 -24.11
CA ALA A 122 19.64 30.55 -22.90
C ALA A 122 20.38 29.64 -21.91
N LEU A 123 19.98 28.36 -21.82
CA LEU A 123 20.58 27.36 -20.94
C LEU A 123 21.78 26.61 -21.54
N ALA A 124 22.06 26.76 -22.84
CA ALA A 124 23.14 26.03 -23.53
C ALA A 124 24.56 26.58 -23.27
N LYS A 125 24.73 27.46 -22.27
CA LYS A 125 26.01 28.06 -21.90
C LYS A 125 26.79 27.23 -20.89
#